data_AF-C2G1H9-F1
#
_entry.id   AF-C2G1H9-F1
#
_cell.length_a   1.000
_cell.length_b   1.000
_cell.length_c   1.000
_cell.angle_alpha   90.00
_cell.angle_beta   90.00
_cell.angle_gamma   90.00
#
_symmetry.space_group_name_H-M   'P 1'
#
loop_
_entity.id
_entity.type
_entity.pdbx_description
1 polymer ?
#
loop_
_entity_poly.entity_id
_entity_poly.type
_entity_poly.pdbx_seq_one_letter_code
_entity_poly.pdbx_strand_id
1 'polypeptide(L)'
;MRRSPLILILMLLLLAGCNSKTKKESQQASELAHSEKTTSAQTDEKVEIQEIASRFVRAYLSQDSAKVNALIHPELGLTIIFRIGAGDRFQRISTLDFANPLPGFYPYPAFQNDYGITFASLPTYSCEHEKWSKDGWFIDTTTHPNTLSSLAAFLDRVKEQEIPAEEIQKMKTLEQTSYRVILTGKESVIFHITRYQNAWYVTLLDRAYSSCDA
;
A
#
# COMPACT_ATOMS: atom_id res chain seq x y z
N MET A 1 -30.07 36.80 -86.82
CA MET A 1 -29.04 35.75 -86.99
C MET A 1 -28.00 35.96 -85.90
N ARG A 2 -28.09 35.27 -84.74
CA ARG A 2 -27.29 34.08 -84.32
C ARG A 2 -25.76 34.32 -84.52
N ARG A 3 -24.87 34.25 -83.51
CA ARG A 3 -24.75 33.32 -82.37
C ARG A 3 -23.79 33.83 -81.26
N SER A 4 -23.96 33.24 -80.06
CA SER A 4 -22.91 32.85 -79.07
C SER A 4 -22.21 33.91 -78.21
N PRO A 5 -21.50 33.53 -77.10
CA PRO A 5 -21.55 32.28 -76.31
C PRO A 5 -21.48 32.50 -74.77
N LEU A 6 -21.38 31.36 -74.04
CA LEU A 6 -20.48 31.11 -72.90
C LEU A 6 -21.10 31.03 -71.49
N ILE A 7 -20.57 30.06 -70.71
CA ILE A 7 -20.38 30.03 -69.23
C ILE A 7 -21.30 29.10 -68.40
N LEU A 8 -20.70 27.95 -68.02
CA LEU A 8 -20.43 27.48 -66.65
C LEU A 8 -21.54 26.78 -65.83
N ILE A 9 -21.07 26.03 -64.81
CA ILE A 9 -21.76 25.56 -63.57
C ILE A 9 -22.47 24.21 -63.77
N LEU A 10 -22.44 23.19 -62.89
CA LEU A 10 -21.86 22.84 -61.59
C LEU A 10 -22.54 21.50 -61.20
N MET A 11 -21.97 20.78 -60.22
CA MET A 11 -22.65 19.76 -59.39
C MET A 11 -23.10 18.47 -60.10
N LEU A 12 -23.22 17.31 -59.47
CA LEU A 12 -22.69 16.63 -58.28
C LEU A 12 -23.37 15.25 -58.36
N LEU A 13 -22.84 14.27 -57.62
CA LEU A 13 -23.55 13.11 -57.05
C LEU A 13 -23.61 11.77 -57.81
N LEU A 14 -22.95 10.83 -57.13
CA LEU A 14 -23.37 9.45 -56.80
C LEU A 14 -22.96 8.34 -57.76
N LEU A 15 -21.96 7.57 -57.31
CA LEU A 15 -22.04 6.12 -57.39
C LEU A 15 -21.88 5.53 -55.99
N ALA A 16 -22.85 4.70 -55.64
CA ALA A 16 -22.98 3.98 -54.40
C ALA A 16 -22.38 2.56 -54.51
N GLY A 17 -21.82 2.08 -53.39
CA GLY A 17 -22.06 0.73 -52.88
C GLY A 17 -21.06 -0.38 -53.22
N CYS A 18 -20.33 -0.88 -52.21
CA CYS A 18 -20.70 -2.14 -51.54
C CYS A 18 -19.86 -2.45 -50.27
N ASN A 19 -20.58 -2.58 -49.15
CA ASN A 19 -20.58 -3.71 -48.21
C ASN A 19 -19.28 -4.25 -47.58
N SER A 20 -19.10 -4.02 -46.28
CA SER A 20 -18.69 -5.08 -45.33
C SER A 20 -19.28 -4.81 -43.94
N LYS A 21 -20.03 -5.80 -43.44
CA LYS A 21 -20.60 -5.85 -42.09
C LYS A 21 -19.54 -6.31 -41.08
N THR A 22 -19.70 -5.81 -39.85
CA THR A 22 -19.20 -6.35 -38.57
C THR A 22 -17.72 -6.13 -38.25
N LYS A 23 -17.41 -5.02 -37.56
CA LYS A 23 -16.28 -4.86 -36.61
C LYS A 23 -16.31 -3.44 -36.01
N LYS A 24 -17.27 -3.17 -35.13
CA LYS A 24 -17.23 -1.94 -34.29
C LYS A 24 -17.79 -2.12 -32.87
N GLU A 25 -18.60 -3.15 -32.61
CA GLU A 25 -19.09 -3.45 -31.25
C GLU A 25 -18.07 -4.13 -30.33
N SER A 26 -17.06 -4.86 -30.84
CA SER A 26 -16.16 -5.63 -29.97
C SER A 26 -15.02 -4.83 -29.32
N GLN A 27 -14.71 -3.63 -29.81
CA GLN A 27 -13.63 -2.80 -29.23
C GLN A 27 -14.16 -1.95 -28.07
N GLN A 28 -15.36 -1.38 -28.19
CA GLN A 28 -15.97 -0.57 -27.13
C GLN A 28 -16.47 -1.43 -25.96
N ALA A 29 -16.98 -2.64 -26.22
CA ALA A 29 -17.34 -3.60 -25.17
C ALA A 29 -16.12 -4.17 -24.43
N SER A 30 -14.97 -4.34 -25.11
CA SER A 30 -13.72 -4.78 -24.50
C SER A 30 -13.09 -3.71 -23.61
N GLU A 31 -13.18 -2.44 -24.01
CA GLU A 31 -12.59 -1.32 -23.28
C GLU A 31 -13.43 -0.95 -22.03
N LEU A 32 -14.77 -1.00 -22.16
CA LEU A 32 -15.69 -0.88 -21.02
C LEU A 32 -15.57 -2.07 -20.06
N ALA A 33 -15.52 -3.32 -20.55
CA ALA A 33 -15.35 -4.49 -19.70
C ALA A 33 -13.97 -4.56 -19.02
N HIS A 34 -12.91 -4.06 -19.66
CA HIS A 34 -11.59 -3.98 -19.06
C HIS A 34 -11.48 -2.85 -18.02
N SER A 35 -12.13 -1.71 -18.28
CA SER A 35 -12.26 -0.61 -17.32
C SER A 35 -13.09 -1.02 -16.10
N GLU A 36 -14.26 -1.64 -16.29
CA GLU A 36 -15.11 -2.15 -15.20
C GLU A 36 -14.42 -3.23 -14.38
N LYS A 37 -13.70 -4.17 -15.02
CA LYS A 37 -12.96 -5.23 -14.33
C LYS A 37 -11.74 -4.71 -13.55
N THR A 38 -11.08 -3.67 -14.04
CA THR A 38 -9.96 -3.03 -13.34
C THR A 38 -10.45 -2.22 -12.15
N THR A 39 -11.54 -1.46 -12.31
CA THR A 39 -12.16 -0.69 -11.23
C THR A 39 -12.78 -1.60 -10.16
N SER A 40 -13.41 -2.72 -10.53
CA SER A 40 -13.97 -3.67 -9.55
C SER A 40 -12.85 -4.35 -8.74
N ALA A 41 -11.79 -4.84 -9.40
CA ALA A 41 -10.68 -5.51 -8.72
C ALA A 41 -9.93 -4.57 -7.75
N GLN A 42 -9.73 -3.30 -8.13
CA GLN A 42 -9.14 -2.31 -7.23
C GLN A 42 -10.07 -1.93 -6.07
N THR A 43 -11.38 -1.98 -6.28
CA THR A 43 -12.36 -1.74 -5.22
C THR A 43 -12.36 -2.91 -4.23
N ASP A 44 -12.32 -4.14 -4.73
CA ASP A 44 -12.27 -5.36 -3.91
C ASP A 44 -10.98 -5.40 -3.06
N GLU A 45 -9.83 -5.10 -3.65
CA GLU A 45 -8.55 -5.02 -2.94
C GLU A 45 -8.58 -3.97 -1.81
N LYS A 46 -9.09 -2.77 -2.08
CA LYS A 46 -9.22 -1.73 -1.04
C LYS A 46 -10.13 -2.19 0.09
N VAL A 47 -11.22 -2.90 -0.20
CA VAL A 47 -12.12 -3.45 0.82
C VAL A 47 -11.39 -4.50 1.69
N GLU A 48 -10.66 -5.43 1.08
CA GLU A 48 -9.87 -6.45 1.80
C GLU A 48 -8.80 -5.81 2.70
N ILE A 49 -8.03 -4.86 2.16
CA ILE A 49 -7.00 -4.13 2.92
C ILE A 49 -7.63 -3.35 4.08
N GLN A 50 -8.76 -2.70 3.84
CA GLN A 50 -9.48 -1.95 4.87
C GLN A 50 -9.96 -2.87 6.00
N GLU A 51 -10.42 -4.09 5.68
CA GLU A 51 -10.82 -5.09 6.66
C GLU A 51 -9.63 -5.50 7.54
N ILE A 52 -8.50 -5.87 6.93
CA ILE A 52 -7.30 -6.30 7.67
C ILE A 52 -6.74 -5.18 8.52
N ALA A 53 -6.63 -3.96 7.97
CA ALA A 53 -6.21 -2.79 8.72
C ALA A 53 -7.12 -2.56 9.94
N SER A 54 -8.43 -2.63 9.73
CA SER A 54 -9.43 -2.43 10.79
C SER A 54 -9.31 -3.47 11.89
N ARG A 55 -9.17 -4.74 11.53
CA ARG A 55 -9.03 -5.85 12.47
C ARG A 55 -7.74 -5.73 13.27
N PHE A 56 -6.62 -5.41 12.60
CA PHE A 56 -5.33 -5.25 13.26
C PHE A 56 -5.34 -4.09 14.26
N VAL A 57 -5.75 -2.89 13.84
CA VAL A 57 -5.77 -1.72 14.74
C VAL A 57 -6.68 -1.94 15.94
N ARG A 58 -7.89 -2.50 15.75
CA ARG A 58 -8.78 -2.80 16.88
C ARG A 58 -8.15 -3.81 17.85
N ALA A 59 -7.56 -4.88 17.33
CA ALA A 59 -6.88 -5.88 18.14
C ALA A 59 -5.65 -5.31 18.85
N TYR A 60 -4.89 -4.45 18.18
CA TYR A 60 -3.70 -3.81 18.71
C TYR A 60 -4.02 -2.83 19.85
N LEU A 61 -4.99 -1.93 19.65
CA LEU A 61 -5.39 -0.95 20.66
C LEU A 61 -6.08 -1.59 21.86
N SER A 62 -6.73 -2.75 21.66
CA SER A 62 -7.27 -3.57 22.76
C SER A 62 -6.27 -4.57 23.35
N GLN A 63 -5.03 -4.58 22.85
CA GLN A 63 -3.95 -5.48 23.26
C GLN A 63 -4.36 -6.98 23.23
N ASP A 64 -5.18 -7.35 22.25
CA ASP A 64 -5.66 -8.72 22.04
C ASP A 64 -4.67 -9.50 21.17
N SER A 65 -3.70 -10.15 21.82
CA SER A 65 -2.69 -10.97 21.16
C SER A 65 -3.30 -12.07 20.28
N ALA A 66 -4.42 -12.68 20.68
CA ALA A 66 -5.03 -13.75 19.89
C ALA A 66 -5.54 -13.21 18.54
N LYS A 67 -6.21 -12.05 18.55
CA LYS A 67 -6.70 -11.43 17.31
C LYS A 67 -5.60 -10.85 16.44
N VAL A 68 -4.55 -10.28 17.03
CA VAL A 68 -3.38 -9.80 16.25
C VAL A 68 -2.68 -10.98 15.58
N ASN A 69 -2.40 -12.05 16.32
CA ASN A 69 -1.67 -13.20 15.81
C ASN A 69 -2.45 -13.97 14.73
N ALA A 70 -3.78 -13.90 14.72
CA ALA A 70 -4.60 -14.43 13.63
C ALA A 70 -4.41 -13.71 12.28
N LEU A 71 -3.74 -12.54 12.26
CA LEU A 71 -3.45 -11.75 11.06
C LEU A 71 -2.00 -11.90 10.58
N ILE A 72 -1.18 -12.69 11.28
CA ILE A 72 0.22 -12.92 10.98
C ILE A 72 0.35 -14.29 10.32
N HIS A 73 0.96 -14.35 9.12
CA HIS A 73 1.18 -15.62 8.45
C HIS A 73 2.29 -16.43 9.16
N PRO A 74 2.11 -17.73 9.45
CA PRO A 74 3.10 -18.52 10.18
C PRO A 74 4.50 -18.55 9.54
N GLU A 75 4.59 -18.56 8.21
CA GLU A 75 5.88 -18.60 7.51
C GLU A 75 6.52 -17.21 7.36
N LEU A 76 5.72 -16.14 7.27
CA LEU A 76 6.25 -14.78 7.12
C LEU A 76 6.64 -14.19 8.47
N GLY A 77 5.89 -14.52 9.52
CA GLY A 77 5.97 -13.87 10.82
C GLY A 77 5.62 -12.38 10.75
N LEU A 78 5.93 -11.68 11.83
CA LEU A 78 5.85 -10.23 11.95
C LEU A 78 7.27 -9.70 12.16
N THR A 79 7.69 -8.76 11.32
CA THR A 79 8.93 -8.02 11.53
C THR A 79 8.64 -6.76 12.31
N ILE A 80 9.29 -6.58 13.45
CA ILE A 80 9.20 -5.35 14.24
C ILE A 80 10.44 -4.51 13.96
N ILE A 81 10.26 -3.30 13.44
CA ILE A 81 11.30 -2.27 13.38
C ILE A 81 11.23 -1.44 14.66
N PHE A 82 12.36 -1.23 15.30
CA PHE A 82 12.47 -0.43 16.52
C PHE A 82 13.81 0.28 16.58
N ARG A 83 13.90 1.32 17.41
CA ARG A 83 15.13 2.09 17.62
C ARG A 83 15.79 1.75 18.95
N ILE A 84 17.11 1.58 18.93
CA ILE A 84 17.96 1.54 20.13
C ILE A 84 19.08 2.57 19.93
N GLY A 85 19.12 3.59 20.79
CA GLY A 85 20.01 4.74 20.60
C GLY A 85 19.74 5.43 19.25
N ALA A 86 20.79 5.82 18.53
CA ALA A 86 20.66 6.49 17.24
C ALA A 86 20.32 5.59 16.04
N GLY A 87 20.16 4.27 16.25
CA GLY A 87 20.07 3.30 15.16
C GLY A 87 18.78 2.49 15.17
N ASP A 88 18.15 2.38 13.99
CA ASP A 88 17.05 1.44 13.78
C ASP A 88 17.59 0.02 13.68
N ARG A 89 16.81 -0.92 14.20
CA ARG A 89 17.02 -2.37 14.14
C ARG A 89 15.69 -3.03 13.78
N PHE A 90 15.76 -4.29 13.39
CA PHE A 90 14.55 -5.08 13.21
C PHE A 90 14.73 -6.50 13.75
N GLN A 91 13.61 -7.10 14.14
CA GLN A 91 13.56 -8.50 14.54
C GLN A 91 12.29 -9.13 14.02
N ARG A 92 12.41 -10.38 13.52
CA ARG A 92 11.26 -11.19 13.11
C ARG A 92 10.79 -12.03 14.28
N ILE A 93 9.47 -12.04 14.52
CA ILE A 93 8.81 -12.84 15.54
C ILE A 93 7.67 -13.63 14.90
N SER A 94 7.36 -14.81 15.46
CA SER A 94 6.22 -15.61 15.03
C SER A 94 4.90 -15.12 15.64
N THR A 95 4.97 -14.52 16.84
CA THR A 95 3.80 -14.11 17.63
C THR A 95 4.08 -12.82 18.37
N LEU A 96 3.15 -11.88 18.32
CA LEU A 96 3.16 -10.66 19.10
C LEU A 96 2.49 -10.91 20.47
N ASP A 97 3.22 -10.55 21.52
CA ASP A 97 2.77 -10.62 22.91
C ASP A 97 2.81 -9.22 23.53
N PHE A 98 1.64 -8.68 23.86
CA PHE A 98 1.54 -7.34 24.45
C PHE A 98 2.12 -7.27 25.86
N ALA A 99 2.20 -8.40 26.58
CA ALA A 99 2.82 -8.46 27.91
C ALA A 99 4.35 -8.45 27.85
N ASN A 100 4.93 -8.82 26.71
CA ASN A 100 6.38 -8.89 26.49
C ASN A 100 6.75 -8.03 25.27
N PRO A 101 6.74 -6.69 25.41
CA PRO A 101 6.96 -5.79 24.28
C PRO A 101 8.37 -5.93 23.70
N LEU A 102 8.49 -5.58 22.42
CA LEU A 102 9.78 -5.59 21.72
C LEU A 102 10.10 -4.20 21.14
N PRO A 103 11.10 -3.47 21.68
CA PRO A 103 11.98 -3.87 22.79
C PRO A 103 11.29 -3.83 24.15
N GLY A 104 11.79 -4.61 25.11
CA GLY A 104 11.17 -4.83 26.43
C GLY A 104 10.96 -3.57 27.27
N PHE A 105 11.72 -2.51 27.00
CA PHE A 105 11.63 -1.23 27.72
C PHE A 105 10.62 -0.25 27.11
N TYR A 106 10.02 -0.57 25.95
CA TYR A 106 9.10 0.31 25.26
C TYR A 106 7.74 -0.38 25.07
N PRO A 107 6.74 -0.12 25.93
CA PRO A 107 5.44 -0.78 25.86
C PRO A 107 4.67 -0.40 24.59
N TYR A 108 3.77 -1.28 24.15
CA TYR A 108 2.87 -0.96 23.03
C TYR A 108 1.81 0.05 23.48
N PRO A 109 1.62 1.17 22.75
CA PRO A 109 0.64 2.17 23.13
C PRO A 109 -0.78 1.62 23.05
N ALA A 110 -1.60 2.01 24.01
CA ALA A 110 -3.05 1.84 23.97
C ALA A 110 -3.70 3.23 23.96
N PHE A 111 -4.54 3.48 22.96
CA PHE A 111 -5.23 4.75 22.80
C PHE A 111 -6.54 4.57 22.02
N GLN A 112 -7.41 5.58 22.07
CA GLN A 112 -8.67 5.56 21.33
C GLN A 112 -8.44 6.02 19.88
N ASN A 113 -9.14 5.37 18.94
CA ASN A 113 -9.16 5.77 17.55
C ASN A 113 -10.58 6.17 17.14
N ASP A 114 -10.73 7.45 16.79
CA ASP A 114 -11.99 8.02 16.29
C ASP A 114 -11.96 8.27 14.78
N TYR A 115 -10.86 7.93 14.11
CA TYR A 115 -10.68 8.14 12.68
C TYR A 115 -11.21 6.95 11.86
N GLY A 116 -11.83 7.26 10.72
CA GLY A 116 -12.09 6.30 9.65
C GLY A 116 -10.88 6.17 8.72
N ILE A 117 -10.75 5.02 8.05
CA ILE A 117 -9.69 4.78 7.06
C ILE A 117 -9.89 5.69 5.85
N THR A 118 -8.82 6.34 5.42
CA THR A 118 -8.74 7.17 4.22
C THR A 118 -7.66 6.64 3.28
N PHE A 119 -8.02 6.36 2.03
CA PHE A 119 -7.06 6.00 0.99
C PHE A 119 -6.47 7.26 0.36
N ALA A 120 -5.26 7.64 0.78
CA ALA A 120 -4.57 8.85 0.35
C ALA A 120 -3.07 8.78 0.66
N SER A 121 -2.32 9.81 0.25
CA SER A 121 -0.92 9.96 0.63
C SER A 121 -0.73 9.90 2.16
N LEU A 122 0.32 9.22 2.59
CA LEU A 122 0.59 9.01 4.01
C LEU A 122 1.07 10.29 4.72
N PRO A 123 0.73 10.47 6.01
CA PRO A 123 1.34 11.50 6.83
C PRO A 123 2.85 11.24 7.02
N THR A 124 3.57 12.31 7.29
CA THR A 124 5.01 12.31 7.57
C THR A 124 5.23 12.88 8.97
N TYR A 125 6.20 12.32 9.70
CA TYR A 125 6.57 12.82 11.01
C TYR A 125 7.78 13.75 10.90
N SER A 126 7.72 14.92 11.54
CA SER A 126 8.83 15.87 11.58
C SER A 126 9.50 15.80 12.95
N CYS A 127 10.76 15.35 13.01
CA CYS A 127 11.54 15.39 14.24
C CYS A 127 11.86 16.80 14.71
N GLU A 128 12.01 17.75 13.79
CA GLU A 128 12.27 19.16 14.12
C GLU A 128 11.10 19.80 14.89
N HIS A 129 9.87 19.42 14.56
CA HIS A 129 8.66 20.00 15.14
C HIS A 129 7.89 19.02 16.04
N GLU A 130 8.43 17.82 16.24
CA GLU A 130 7.83 16.70 16.98
C GLU A 130 6.35 16.45 16.65
N LYS A 131 5.97 16.57 15.36
CA LYS A 131 4.57 16.47 14.94
C LYS A 131 4.38 15.78 13.60
N TRP A 132 3.20 15.20 13.44
CA TRP A 132 2.70 14.70 12.16
C TRP A 132 2.27 15.84 11.24
N SER A 133 2.40 15.64 9.93
CA SER A 133 1.87 16.58 8.94
C SER A 133 0.34 16.59 8.87
N LYS A 134 -0.32 15.52 9.33
CA LYS A 134 -1.77 15.41 9.53
C LYS A 134 -2.12 14.24 10.46
N ASP A 135 -3.22 14.40 11.19
CA ASP A 135 -3.79 13.34 12.03
C ASP A 135 -4.82 12.50 11.24
N GLY A 136 -4.92 11.21 11.53
CA GLY A 136 -5.92 10.32 10.93
C GLY A 136 -5.42 8.90 10.67
N TRP A 137 -6.25 8.14 9.96
CA TRP A 137 -5.95 6.76 9.58
C TRP A 137 -5.83 6.64 8.06
N PHE A 138 -4.59 6.47 7.58
CA PHE A 138 -4.26 6.52 6.16
C PHE A 138 -3.67 5.23 5.64
N ILE A 139 -4.04 4.89 4.41
CA ILE A 139 -3.43 3.83 3.61
C ILE A 139 -3.14 4.39 2.23
N ASP A 140 -1.89 4.29 1.77
CA ASP A 140 -1.54 4.63 0.40
C ASP A 140 -1.39 3.36 -0.42
N THR A 141 -2.29 3.17 -1.38
CA THR A 141 -2.30 2.04 -2.32
C THR A 141 -1.66 2.37 -3.66
N THR A 142 -1.14 3.60 -3.81
CA THR A 142 -0.46 4.07 -5.03
C THR A 142 1.06 3.91 -4.95
N THR A 143 1.58 3.64 -3.75
CA THR A 143 3.01 3.43 -3.50
C THR A 143 3.24 2.16 -2.69
N HIS A 144 4.43 1.58 -2.85
CA HIS A 144 4.87 0.41 -2.09
C HIS A 144 6.05 0.80 -1.17
N PRO A 145 6.10 0.31 0.08
CA PRO A 145 7.19 0.61 0.97
C PRO A 145 8.49 -0.08 0.52
N ASN A 146 9.62 0.41 0.97
CA ASN A 146 10.92 -0.27 0.85
C ASN A 146 11.72 -0.23 2.18
N THR A 147 11.02 0.01 3.30
CA THR A 147 11.61 0.31 4.61
C THR A 147 12.51 -0.83 5.09
N LEU A 148 12.02 -2.06 5.08
CA LEU A 148 12.72 -3.20 5.64
C LEU A 148 13.92 -3.58 4.79
N SER A 149 13.76 -3.66 3.47
CA SER A 149 14.89 -3.99 2.59
C SER A 149 15.97 -2.91 2.60
N SER A 150 15.58 -1.63 2.72
CA SER A 150 16.54 -0.52 2.84
C SER A 150 17.27 -0.55 4.18
N LEU A 151 16.57 -0.83 5.28
CA LEU A 151 17.17 -0.99 6.60
C LEU A 151 18.12 -2.18 6.63
N ALA A 152 17.72 -3.34 6.08
CA ALA A 152 18.57 -4.52 6.01
C ALA A 152 19.85 -4.26 5.19
N ALA A 153 19.72 -3.65 4.01
CA ALA A 153 20.87 -3.28 3.19
C ALA A 153 21.79 -2.26 3.90
N PHE A 154 21.21 -1.35 4.70
CA PHE A 154 21.99 -0.42 5.51
C PHE A 154 22.79 -1.17 6.59
N LEU A 155 22.14 -2.01 7.39
CA LEU A 155 22.75 -2.74 8.50
C LEU A 155 23.87 -3.68 8.03
N ASP A 156 23.68 -4.36 6.90
CA ASP A 156 24.71 -5.18 6.24
C ASP A 156 25.90 -4.33 5.79
N ARG A 157 25.64 -3.22 5.10
CA ARG A 157 26.68 -2.30 4.62
C ARG A 157 27.53 -1.72 5.76
N VAL A 158 26.92 -1.37 6.89
CA VAL A 158 27.64 -0.85 8.07
C VAL A 158 28.20 -1.94 8.99
N LYS A 159 28.02 -3.23 8.62
CA LYS A 159 28.49 -4.40 9.37
C LYS A 159 27.94 -4.52 10.78
N GLU A 160 26.74 -3.99 11.00
CA GLU A 160 25.99 -4.14 12.26
C GLU A 160 25.25 -5.48 12.33
N GLN A 161 24.86 -6.02 11.16
CA GLN A 161 24.23 -7.33 11.02
C GLN A 161 24.55 -7.89 9.64
N GLU A 162 25.12 -9.09 9.55
CA GLU A 162 25.35 -9.76 8.28
C GLU A 162 24.01 -10.29 7.74
N ILE A 163 23.60 -9.82 6.56
CA ILE A 163 22.31 -10.18 5.96
C ILE A 163 22.55 -10.62 4.51
N PRO A 164 22.29 -11.89 4.17
CA PRO A 164 22.46 -12.39 2.81
C PRO A 164 21.68 -11.56 1.78
N ALA A 165 22.29 -11.29 0.63
CA ALA A 165 21.66 -10.54 -0.46
C ALA A 165 20.32 -11.14 -0.93
N GLU A 166 20.20 -12.47 -0.87
CA GLU A 166 18.97 -13.21 -1.15
C GLU A 166 17.85 -12.90 -0.14
N GLU A 167 18.16 -12.65 1.13
CA GLU A 167 17.19 -12.28 2.14
C GLU A 167 16.71 -10.84 1.92
N ILE A 168 17.64 -9.92 1.62
CA ILE A 168 17.31 -8.54 1.22
C ILE A 168 16.42 -8.55 -0.03
N GLN A 169 16.70 -9.43 -0.99
CA GLN A 169 15.87 -9.57 -2.18
C GLN A 169 14.48 -10.13 -1.88
N LYS A 170 14.35 -11.10 -0.97
CA LYS A 170 13.04 -11.58 -0.49
C LYS A 170 12.23 -10.45 0.16
N MET A 171 12.87 -9.61 0.99
CA MET A 171 12.22 -8.44 1.59
C MET A 171 11.69 -7.48 0.51
N LYS A 172 12.51 -7.16 -0.50
CA LYS A 172 12.09 -6.32 -1.65
C LYS A 172 10.88 -6.90 -2.37
N THR A 173 10.86 -8.21 -2.60
CA THR A 173 9.75 -8.87 -3.29
C THR A 173 8.46 -8.83 -2.47
N LEU A 174 8.53 -9.04 -1.14
CA LEU A 174 7.35 -8.88 -0.28
C LEU A 174 6.84 -7.44 -0.28
N GLU A 175 7.76 -6.47 -0.18
CA GLU A 175 7.48 -5.04 -0.18
C GLU A 175 6.74 -4.57 -1.44
N GLN A 176 7.02 -5.14 -2.62
CA GLN A 176 6.29 -4.86 -3.88
C GLN A 176 4.79 -5.23 -3.84
N THR A 177 4.39 -6.05 -2.88
CA THR A 177 2.99 -6.46 -2.67
C THR A 177 2.45 -5.95 -1.34
N SER A 178 3.11 -4.93 -0.77
CA SER A 178 2.82 -4.38 0.55
C SER A 178 2.30 -2.96 0.46
N TYR A 179 1.45 -2.61 1.43
CA TYR A 179 0.98 -1.25 1.64
C TYR A 179 1.24 -0.83 3.08
N ARG A 180 1.72 0.40 3.25
CA ARG A 180 1.91 0.98 4.58
C ARG A 180 0.60 1.60 5.06
N VAL A 181 0.25 1.28 6.29
CA VAL A 181 -0.87 1.84 7.04
C VAL A 181 -0.30 2.71 8.15
N ILE A 182 -0.83 3.92 8.29
CA ILE A 182 -0.47 4.81 9.39
C ILE A 182 -1.75 5.27 10.09
N LEU A 183 -1.86 4.97 11.38
CA LEU A 183 -2.78 5.64 12.29
C LEU A 183 -2.00 6.63 13.14
N THR A 184 -2.37 7.90 13.08
CA THR A 184 -1.80 9.00 13.88
C THR A 184 -2.85 9.62 14.80
N GLY A 185 -2.38 10.20 15.90
CA GLY A 185 -3.17 10.85 16.93
C GLY A 185 -2.26 11.24 18.11
N LYS A 186 -2.71 11.02 19.35
CA LYS A 186 -1.84 11.19 20.54
C LYS A 186 -0.63 10.25 20.52
N GLU A 187 -0.84 9.04 20.00
CA GLU A 187 0.17 8.01 19.75
C GLU A 187 0.01 7.56 18.30
N SER A 188 0.90 6.70 17.80
CA SER A 188 0.79 6.18 16.44
C SER A 188 0.91 4.66 16.36
N VAL A 189 0.29 4.08 15.32
CA VAL A 189 0.47 2.68 14.93
C VAL A 189 0.78 2.64 13.45
N ILE A 190 1.97 2.15 13.11
CA ILE A 190 2.48 2.11 11.73
C ILE A 190 2.81 0.67 11.41
N PHE A 191 2.22 0.13 10.35
CA PHE A 191 2.39 -1.27 10.01
C PHE A 191 2.21 -1.49 8.51
N HIS A 192 2.70 -2.62 8.00
CA HIS A 192 2.51 -2.98 6.59
C HIS A 192 1.58 -4.19 6.50
N ILE A 193 0.72 -4.14 5.49
CA ILE A 193 -0.11 -5.27 5.08
C ILE A 193 0.43 -5.77 3.74
N THR A 194 0.68 -7.06 3.62
CA THR A 194 1.29 -7.69 2.44
C THR A 194 0.37 -8.76 1.87
N ARG A 195 0.24 -8.81 0.55
CA ARG A 195 -0.42 -9.91 -0.14
C ARG A 195 0.52 -11.10 -0.26
N TYR A 196 0.10 -12.25 0.24
CA TYR A 196 0.86 -13.50 0.17
C TYR A 196 -0.08 -14.67 -0.06
N GLN A 197 0.21 -15.52 -1.06
CA GLN A 197 -0.63 -16.68 -1.41
C GLN A 197 -2.14 -16.35 -1.52
N ASN A 198 -2.47 -15.24 -2.17
CA ASN A 198 -3.85 -14.73 -2.36
C ASN A 198 -4.60 -14.27 -1.10
N ALA A 199 -3.92 -14.07 0.03
CA ALA A 199 -4.49 -13.48 1.23
C ALA A 199 -3.63 -12.32 1.75
N TRP A 200 -4.21 -11.48 2.60
CA TRP A 200 -3.55 -10.31 3.19
C TRP A 200 -3.15 -10.59 4.63
N TYR A 201 -1.91 -10.24 4.97
CA TYR A 201 -1.35 -10.45 6.29
C TYR A 201 -0.64 -9.20 6.79
N VAL A 202 -0.56 -9.04 8.10
CA VAL A 202 0.31 -8.03 8.71
C VAL A 202 1.71 -8.63 8.84
N THR A 203 2.68 -7.98 8.21
CA THR A 203 4.06 -8.50 8.07
C THR A 203 5.10 -7.61 8.70
N LEU A 204 4.77 -6.34 8.96
CA LEU A 204 5.68 -5.38 9.57
C LEU A 204 4.95 -4.48 10.56
N LEU A 205 5.54 -4.27 11.74
CA LEU A 205 5.17 -3.24 12.71
C LEU A 205 6.35 -2.28 12.86
N ASP A 206 6.17 -1.03 12.47
CA ASP A 206 7.20 0.00 12.53
C ASP A 206 7.01 0.85 13.78
N ARG A 207 7.86 0.62 14.77
CA ARG A 207 7.88 1.36 16.04
C ARG A 207 8.93 2.46 16.06
N ALA A 208 9.72 2.61 14.99
CA ALA A 208 10.81 3.58 14.91
C ALA A 208 10.45 4.82 14.08
N TYR A 209 9.49 4.69 13.16
CA TYR A 209 9.16 5.73 12.17
C TYR A 209 8.92 7.14 12.74
N SER A 210 8.25 7.25 13.88
CA SER A 210 7.98 8.53 14.56
C SER A 210 8.80 8.73 15.83
N SER A 211 9.82 7.91 16.07
CA SER A 211 10.79 8.17 17.14
C SER A 211 11.88 9.09 16.62
N CYS A 212 12.20 10.11 17.40
CA CYS A 212 13.28 11.05 17.13
C CYS A 212 14.35 10.99 18.22
N ASP A 213 14.28 9.98 19.08
CA ASP A 213 15.30 9.69 20.07
C ASP A 213 16.58 9.35 19.30
N ALA A 214 17.63 10.15 19.52
CA ALA A 214 18.95 10.02 18.93
C ALA A 214 20.01 10.05 20.04
#